data_AF-A0A1B0GQ47-F1
#
_entry.id   AF-A0A1B0GQ47-F1
#
_cell.length_a   1.000
_cell.length_b   1.000
_cell.length_c   1.000
_cell.angle_alpha   90.00
_cell.angle_beta   90.00
_cell.angle_gamma   90.00
#
_symmetry.space_group_name_H-M   'P 1'
#
loop_
_entity.id
_entity.type
_entity.pdbx_description
1 polymer ?
#
loop_
_entity_poly.entity_id
_entity_poly.type
_entity_poly.pdbx_seq_one_letter_code
_entity_poly.pdbx_strand_id
1 'polypeptide(L)'
;ILSELIEAKSSQNLDGVTSSTLQKKARNSTKKIVDTKASKGRRIRYVVHKKMVNFMAPNPYSSWTDEAKDELFSSIFGANH
;
A
#
# COMPACT_ATOMS: atom_id res chain seq x y z
N ILE A 1 42.24 34.96 12.92
CA ILE A 1 42.41 34.72 11.46
C ILE A 1 41.62 33.52 10.93
N LEU A 2 41.89 32.26 11.29
CA LEU A 2 41.11 31.11 10.77
C LEU A 2 39.65 31.11 11.24
N SER A 3 39.41 31.39 12.53
CA SER A 3 38.06 31.43 13.13
C SER A 3 37.18 32.51 12.52
N GLU A 4 37.79 33.65 12.20
CA GLU A 4 37.15 34.83 11.60
C GLU A 4 36.78 34.61 10.13
N LEU A 5 37.63 33.89 9.37
CA LEU A 5 37.31 33.46 8.00
C LEU A 5 36.18 32.43 7.96
N ILE A 6 36.06 31.57 8.97
CA ILE A 6 34.99 30.57 9.07
C ILE A 6 33.63 31.25 9.34
N GLU A 7 33.61 32.28 10.19
CA GLU A 7 32.39 33.03 10.56
C GLU A 7 31.89 33.96 9.44
N ALA A 8 32.81 34.55 8.66
CA ALA A 8 32.47 35.30 7.46
C ALA A 8 31.89 34.40 6.34
N LYS A 9 32.36 33.14 6.24
CA LYS A 9 31.90 32.17 5.22
C LYS A 9 30.63 31.42 5.64
N SER A 10 30.35 31.28 6.94
CA SER A 10 29.09 30.71 7.44
C SER A 10 27.92 31.68 7.27
N SER A 11 28.16 32.98 7.38
CA SER A 11 27.14 34.04 7.21
C SER A 11 26.59 34.13 5.78
N GLN A 12 27.39 33.79 4.77
CA GLN A 12 27.01 33.85 3.34
C GLN A 12 26.30 32.58 2.84
N ASN A 13 26.17 31.51 3.64
CA ASN A 13 25.62 30.21 3.21
C ASN A 13 24.29 29.83 3.87
N LEU A 14 23.68 30.73 4.65
CA LEU A 14 22.43 30.47 5.36
C LEU A 14 21.18 30.68 4.49
N ASP A 15 21.26 31.48 3.42
CA ASP A 15 20.09 31.83 2.59
C ASP A 15 19.64 30.68 1.65
N GLY A 16 20.57 29.85 1.18
CA GLY A 16 20.24 28.70 0.32
C GLY A 16 19.70 27.49 1.10
N VAL A 17 20.20 27.27 2.32
CA VAL A 17 19.81 26.15 3.18
C VAL A 17 18.46 26.43 3.86
N THR A 18 18.19 27.67 4.25
CA THR A 18 16.90 28.07 4.83
C THR A 18 15.79 28.07 3.78
N SER A 19 16.03 28.60 2.58
CA SER A 19 15.03 28.64 1.50
C SER A 19 14.62 27.23 1.05
N SER A 20 15.59 26.31 0.87
CA SER A 20 15.27 24.93 0.51
C SER A 20 14.53 24.16 1.62
N THR A 21 14.84 24.43 2.90
CA THR A 21 14.17 23.82 4.05
C THR A 21 12.76 24.37 4.25
N LEU A 22 12.58 25.69 4.10
CA LEU A 22 11.28 26.37 4.15
C LEU A 22 10.38 25.94 2.99
N GLN A 23 10.93 25.81 1.78
CA GLN A 23 10.20 25.30 0.61
C GLN A 23 9.80 23.82 0.79
N LYS A 24 10.65 22.99 1.39
CA LYS A 24 10.30 21.59 1.74
C LYS A 24 9.17 21.52 2.79
N LYS A 25 9.19 22.40 3.80
CA LYS A 25 8.11 22.49 4.81
C LYS A 25 6.79 22.98 4.19
N ALA A 26 6.82 24.00 3.35
CA ALA A 26 5.64 24.51 2.63
C ALA A 26 5.02 23.45 1.70
N ARG A 27 5.86 22.61 1.06
CA ARG A 27 5.42 21.46 0.24
C ARG A 27 4.81 20.31 1.03
N ASN A 28 5.15 20.17 2.32
CA ASN A 28 4.57 19.11 3.16
C ASN A 28 3.22 19.53 3.75
N SER A 29 3.02 20.82 4.03
CA SER A 29 1.75 21.41 4.49
C SER A 29 0.59 21.22 3.48
N THR A 30 0.91 21.14 2.19
CA THR A 30 -0.06 21.05 1.09
C THR A 30 -0.35 19.62 0.61
N LYS A 31 0.29 18.60 1.19
CA LYS A 31 0.01 17.20 0.84
C LYS A 31 -1.32 16.78 1.44
N LYS A 32 -2.29 16.48 0.56
CA LYS A 32 -3.55 15.84 0.96
C LYS A 32 -3.24 14.61 1.80
N ILE A 33 -3.90 14.49 2.95
CA ILE A 33 -3.83 13.28 3.78
C ILE A 33 -4.55 12.18 2.97
N VAL A 34 -3.76 11.35 2.30
CA VAL A 34 -4.26 10.22 1.53
C VAL A 34 -4.07 8.97 2.37
N ASP A 35 -5.11 8.15 2.47
CA ASP A 35 -4.99 6.79 2.98
C ASP A 35 -4.11 5.97 2.03
N THR A 36 -2.82 5.92 2.35
CA THR A 36 -1.80 5.21 1.57
C THR A 36 -2.00 3.69 1.64
N LYS A 37 -2.67 3.19 2.70
CA LYS A 37 -2.97 1.76 2.88
C LYS A 37 -4.10 1.32 1.95
N ALA A 38 -5.08 2.17 1.67
CA ALA A 38 -6.15 1.89 0.70
C ALA A 38 -5.83 2.32 -0.76
N SER A 39 -4.68 2.96 -0.99
CA SER A 39 -4.28 3.43 -2.33
C SER A 39 -3.88 2.28 -3.27
N LYS A 40 -4.00 2.51 -4.59
CA LYS A 40 -3.57 1.58 -5.67
C LYS A 40 -4.08 0.14 -5.54
N GLY A 41 -5.34 -0.05 -5.16
CA GLY A 41 -5.98 -1.37 -5.14
C GLY A 41 -5.56 -2.28 -3.98
N ARG A 42 -4.82 -1.76 -2.99
CA ARG A 42 -4.46 -2.51 -1.76
C ARG A 42 -5.65 -2.84 -0.87
N ARG A 43 -6.76 -2.12 -1.02
CA ARG A 43 -8.04 -2.43 -0.38
C ARG A 43 -8.98 -3.06 -1.39
N ILE A 44 -9.51 -4.25 -1.07
CA ILE A 44 -10.51 -4.93 -1.87
C ILE A 44 -11.76 -4.05 -1.94
N ARG A 45 -12.27 -3.82 -3.15
CA ARG A 45 -13.51 -3.08 -3.40
C ARG A 45 -14.49 -3.99 -4.10
N TYR A 46 -15.68 -4.14 -3.50
CA TYR A 46 -16.77 -4.89 -4.09
C TYR A 46 -17.49 -4.03 -5.13
N VAL A 47 -16.87 -3.86 -6.30
CA VAL A 47 -17.42 -3.09 -7.42
C VAL A 47 -17.50 -4.00 -8.64
N VAL A 48 -18.67 -4.06 -9.28
CA VAL A 48 -18.85 -4.86 -10.50
C VAL A 48 -18.10 -4.22 -11.65
N HIS A 49 -17.22 -4.99 -12.31
CA HIS A 49 -16.48 -4.54 -13.49
C HIS A 49 -17.17 -5.07 -14.74
N LYS A 50 -17.88 -4.20 -15.48
CA LYS A 50 -18.71 -4.59 -16.64
C LYS A 50 -17.99 -5.48 -17.66
N LYS A 51 -16.71 -5.21 -17.92
CA LYS A 51 -15.86 -6.00 -18.84
C LYS A 51 -15.53 -7.43 -18.36
N MET A 52 -15.66 -7.69 -17.07
CA MET A 52 -15.37 -9.00 -16.45
C MET A 52 -16.66 -9.83 -16.23
N VAL A 53 -17.83 -9.21 -16.41
CA VAL A 53 -19.12 -9.90 -16.25
C VAL A 53 -19.26 -10.94 -17.37
N ASN A 54 -19.67 -12.16 -17.01
CA ASN A 54 -19.88 -13.28 -17.93
C ASN A 54 -18.65 -13.62 -18.81
N PHE A 55 -17.44 -13.36 -18.32
CA PHE A 55 -16.21 -13.62 -19.07
C PHE A 55 -16.02 -15.11 -19.42
N MET A 56 -16.49 -16.01 -18.55
CA MET A 56 -16.47 -17.46 -18.77
C MET A 56 -17.75 -18.10 -18.23
N ALA A 57 -18.19 -19.18 -18.86
CA ALA A 57 -19.26 -20.02 -18.34
C ALA A 57 -18.74 -20.86 -17.13
N PRO A 58 -19.59 -21.18 -16.15
CA PRO A 58 -19.22 -22.10 -15.07
C PRO A 58 -18.84 -23.45 -15.66
N ASN A 59 -17.65 -23.94 -15.31
CA ASN A 59 -17.22 -25.28 -15.68
C ASN A 59 -17.10 -26.14 -14.40
N PRO A 60 -17.95 -27.16 -14.23
CA PRO A 60 -17.89 -28.04 -13.08
C PRO A 60 -16.66 -28.96 -13.19
N TYR A 61 -15.53 -28.50 -12.64
CA TYR A 61 -14.36 -29.33 -12.43
C TYR A 61 -14.43 -29.95 -11.03
N SER A 62 -15.17 -31.05 -10.88
CA SER A 62 -14.93 -31.97 -9.76
C SER A 62 -15.24 -33.40 -10.19
N SER A 63 -14.22 -34.25 -10.15
CA SER A 63 -14.39 -35.70 -10.24
C SER A 63 -14.90 -36.31 -8.93
N TRP A 64 -14.89 -35.53 -7.85
CA TRP A 64 -15.28 -35.97 -6.51
C TRP A 64 -16.72 -35.58 -6.22
N THR A 65 -17.45 -36.50 -5.60
CA THR A 65 -18.79 -36.23 -5.07
C THR A 65 -18.69 -35.31 -3.84
N ASP A 66 -19.80 -34.68 -3.49
CA ASP A 66 -19.82 -33.76 -2.36
C ASP A 66 -19.63 -34.49 -1.02
N GLU A 67 -20.13 -35.72 -0.90
CA GLU A 67 -19.93 -36.56 0.28
C GLU A 67 -18.46 -36.91 0.51
N ALA A 68 -17.72 -37.22 -0.57
CA ALA A 68 -16.29 -37.51 -0.49
C ALA A 68 -15.47 -36.28 -0.05
N LYS A 69 -15.90 -35.08 -0.43
CA LYS A 69 -15.28 -33.82 0.04
C LYS A 69 -15.55 -33.64 1.53
N ASP A 70 -16.79 -33.82 1.95
CA ASP A 70 -17.19 -33.64 3.35
C ASP A 70 -16.48 -34.64 4.28
N GLU A 71 -16.38 -35.91 3.87
CA GLU A 71 -15.62 -36.93 4.60
C GLU A 71 -14.15 -36.54 4.71
N LEU A 72 -13.51 -36.12 3.61
CA LEU A 72 -12.13 -35.65 3.63
C LEU A 72 -11.96 -34.49 4.61
N PHE A 73 -12.76 -33.42 4.49
CA PHE A 73 -12.60 -32.24 5.34
C PHE A 73 -12.90 -32.53 6.82
N SER A 74 -13.78 -33.47 7.11
CA SER A 74 -14.04 -33.92 8.49
C SER A 74 -12.85 -34.67 9.10
N SER A 75 -12.06 -35.37 8.28
CA SER A 75 -10.91 -36.14 8.75
C SER A 75 -9.61 -35.33 8.86
N ILE A 76 -9.44 -34.22 8.11
CA ILE A 76 -8.17 -33.45 8.03
C ILE A 76 -7.64 -33.02 9.40
N PHE A 77 -8.51 -32.59 10.31
CA PHE A 77 -8.11 -32.08 11.63
C PHE A 77 -8.51 -33.00 12.79
N GLY A 78 -8.93 -34.23 12.47
CA GLY A 78 -9.47 -35.18 13.44
C GLY A 78 -10.86 -34.76 13.90
N ALA A 79 -11.89 -35.44 13.42
CA ALA A 79 -13.22 -35.35 14.00
C ALA A 79 -13.20 -35.97 15.41
N ASN A 80 -13.05 -35.12 16.43
CA ASN A 80 -13.29 -35.37 17.85
C ASN A 80 -12.49 -36.53 18.49
N HIS A 81 -11.48 -36.17 19.27
CA HIS A 81 -11.38 -36.70 20.64
C HIS A 81 -11.95 -35.64 21.59
#